data_AF-B8J9U1-F1
#
_entry.id   AF-B8J9U1-F1
#
_cell.length_a   1.000
_cell.length_b   1.000
_cell.length_c   1.000
_cell.angle_alpha   90.00
_cell.angle_beta   90.00
_cell.angle_gamma   90.00
#
_symmetry.space_group_name_H-M   'P 1'
#
loop_
_entity.id
_entity.type
_entity.pdbx_description
1 polymer ?
#
loop_
_entity_poly.entity_id
_entity_poly.type
_entity_poly.pdbx_seq_one_letter_code
_entity_poly.pdbx_strand_id
1 'polypeptide(L)'
;MTRAVKRLIRDLALRVPELGHVRASRVLVVAGEARRSSRATIRPAHFGATRRRAGEGGAVKPLVRVKGRKILYVVTLRPLWFLASTPEERIGTIVHELYHASNRFDGTLHRGRRHSRFPRARYNRKVRALLRAYLARAPEEVVAPFAHQGVVRARMWLERPGSFRDGEYSGRRLYTEKQLFYGLVRMRSGARRRGPSAA
;
A
#
# COMPACT_ATOMS: atom_id res chain seq x y z
N MET A 1 13.08 3.66 4.54
CA MET A 1 11.71 3.93 4.06
C MET A 1 10.64 2.94 4.55
N THR A 2 10.77 1.62 4.38
CA THR A 2 9.71 0.66 4.80
C THR A 2 9.23 0.83 6.25
N ARG A 3 10.15 1.08 7.20
CA ARG A 3 9.79 1.33 8.60
C ARG A 3 8.99 2.62 8.78
N ALA A 4 9.37 3.71 8.09
CA ALA A 4 8.65 4.98 8.13
C ALA A 4 7.21 4.83 7.63
N VAL A 5 7.01 4.14 6.50
CA VAL A 5 5.64 3.84 6.01
C VAL A 5 4.86 3.00 7.01
N LYS A 6 5.48 2.01 7.66
CA LYS A 6 4.81 1.20 8.69
C LYS A 6 4.44 2.02 9.94
N ARG A 7 5.28 3.00 10.32
CA ARG A 7 4.99 3.96 11.40
C ARG A 7 3.81 4.84 11.02
N LEU A 8 3.81 5.41 9.81
CA LEU A 8 2.69 6.17 9.27
C LEU A 8 1.38 5.37 9.27
N ILE A 9 1.39 4.11 8.78
CA ILE A 9 0.18 3.27 8.77
C ILE A 9 -0.37 3.08 10.18
N ARG A 10 0.51 2.87 11.18
CA ARG A 10 0.09 2.72 12.58
C ARG A 10 -0.53 4.02 13.11
N ASP A 11 0.11 5.15 12.86
CA ASP A 11 -0.36 6.45 13.35
C ASP A 11 -1.66 6.89 12.67
N LEU A 12 -1.81 6.64 11.36
CA LEU A 12 -3.07 6.82 10.64
C LEU A 12 -4.20 6.00 11.25
N ALA A 13 -3.96 4.73 11.60
CA ALA A 13 -4.98 3.90 12.23
C ALA A 13 -5.38 4.40 13.62
N LEU A 14 -4.48 5.09 14.34
CA LEU A 14 -4.80 5.67 15.65
C LEU A 14 -5.57 7.00 15.53
N ARG A 15 -5.25 7.82 14.52
CA ARG A 15 -5.72 9.22 14.43
C ARG A 15 -6.81 9.47 13.40
N VAL A 16 -7.03 8.54 12.46
CA VAL A 16 -8.02 8.66 11.38
C VAL A 16 -9.08 7.57 11.57
N PRO A 17 -10.28 7.91 12.09
CA PRO A 17 -11.32 6.93 12.41
C PRO A 17 -11.67 6.00 11.24
N GLU A 18 -11.73 6.51 10.02
CA GLU A 18 -12.02 5.72 8.82
C GLU A 18 -10.96 4.66 8.50
N LEU A 19 -9.76 4.78 9.06
CA LEU A 19 -8.66 3.84 8.93
C LEU A 19 -8.39 3.06 10.23
N GLY A 20 -9.21 3.22 11.27
CA GLY A 20 -9.00 2.59 12.58
C GLY A 20 -8.98 1.07 12.58
N HIS A 21 -9.60 0.45 11.58
CA HIS A 21 -9.58 -1.00 11.37
C HIS A 21 -8.23 -1.52 10.83
N VAL A 22 -7.36 -0.64 10.32
CA VAL A 22 -6.10 -1.04 9.67
C VAL A 22 -5.07 -1.48 10.70
N ARG A 23 -4.59 -2.73 10.57
CA ARG A 23 -3.53 -3.25 11.42
C ARG A 23 -2.20 -3.21 10.69
N ALA A 24 -1.34 -2.24 11.04
CA ALA A 24 -0.04 -2.07 10.41
C ALA A 24 0.76 -3.38 10.35
N SER A 25 0.74 -4.21 11.40
CA SER A 25 1.45 -5.51 11.48
C SER A 25 1.04 -6.53 10.39
N ARG A 26 -0.14 -6.39 9.79
CA ARG A 26 -0.68 -7.27 8.74
C ARG A 26 -0.53 -6.68 7.33
N VAL A 27 0.05 -5.49 7.20
CA VAL A 27 0.40 -4.85 5.92
C VAL A 27 1.88 -5.04 5.64
N LEU A 28 2.21 -5.70 4.53
CA LEU A 28 3.57 -5.74 4.01
C LEU A 28 3.78 -4.53 3.09
N VAL A 29 4.83 -3.76 3.34
CA VAL A 29 5.22 -2.62 2.51
C VAL A 29 6.51 -2.98 1.78
N VAL A 30 6.48 -2.92 0.46
CA VAL A 30 7.62 -3.18 -0.41
C VAL A 30 7.76 -2.09 -1.46
N ALA A 31 8.97 -1.85 -1.96
CA ALA A 31 9.21 -1.19 -3.23
C ALA A 31 9.16 -2.23 -4.37
N GLY A 32 8.82 -1.79 -5.58
CA GLY A 32 8.81 -2.66 -6.75
C GLY A 32 8.79 -1.89 -8.07
N GLU A 33 8.74 -2.66 -9.16
CA GLU A 33 8.77 -2.19 -10.55
C GLU A 33 7.73 -1.11 -10.88
N ALA A 34 8.04 -0.32 -11.92
CA ALA A 34 7.11 0.64 -12.50
C ALA A 34 5.83 -0.05 -12.96
N ARG A 35 4.69 0.65 -12.82
CA ARG A 35 3.41 0.15 -13.29
C ARG A 35 2.52 1.29 -13.75
N ARG A 36 2.55 1.56 -15.05
CA ARG A 36 1.84 2.70 -15.67
C ARG A 36 2.14 3.98 -14.86
N SER A 37 1.14 4.82 -14.62
CA SER A 37 1.23 6.03 -13.80
C SER A 37 1.00 5.82 -12.29
N SER A 38 0.99 4.57 -11.80
CA SER A 38 0.71 4.30 -10.38
C SER A 38 1.90 4.69 -9.50
N ARG A 39 1.65 5.48 -8.44
CA ARG A 39 2.65 5.79 -7.40
C ARG A 39 2.74 4.68 -6.35
N ALA A 40 1.63 4.09 -5.96
CA ALA A 40 1.62 2.87 -5.16
C ALA A 40 0.45 2.00 -5.60
N THR A 41 0.40 0.77 -5.07
CA THR A 41 -0.76 -0.10 -5.21
C THR A 41 -0.93 -0.91 -3.93
N ILE A 42 -2.16 -1.03 -3.42
CA ILE A 42 -2.54 -2.07 -2.46
C ILE A 42 -3.08 -3.30 -3.18
N ARG A 43 -2.69 -4.48 -2.71
CA ARG A 43 -3.25 -5.75 -3.17
C ARG A 43 -3.55 -6.67 -2.00
N PRO A 44 -4.67 -7.40 -2.01
CA PRO A 44 -4.86 -8.59 -1.20
C PRO A 44 -3.67 -9.54 -1.29
N ALA A 45 -3.00 -9.81 -0.17
CA ALA A 45 -1.96 -10.84 -0.07
C ALA A 45 -2.59 -12.23 0.01
N HIS A 46 -3.74 -12.30 0.68
CA HIS A 46 -4.53 -13.49 0.88
C HIS A 46 -5.98 -13.06 1.07
N PHE A 47 -6.93 -13.85 0.58
CA PHE A 47 -8.33 -13.56 0.81
C PHE A 47 -8.82 -14.35 2.05
N GLY A 48 -9.35 -13.69 3.09
CA GLY A 48 -10.08 -14.40 4.16
C GLY A 48 -11.37 -15.04 3.63
N ALA A 49 -11.84 -16.15 4.21
CA ALA A 49 -13.06 -16.95 3.88
C ALA A 49 -13.33 -17.28 2.39
N THR A 50 -12.54 -16.75 1.47
CA THR A 50 -12.60 -16.95 0.03
C THR A 50 -11.40 -17.80 -0.36
N ARG A 51 -11.29 -18.98 0.28
CA ARG A 51 -10.84 -20.17 -0.45
C ARG A 51 -11.78 -20.43 -1.65
N ARG A 52 -13.00 -19.90 -1.61
CA ARG A 52 -14.00 -19.98 -2.67
C ARG A 52 -14.50 -18.57 -3.04
N ARG A 53 -13.71 -17.81 -3.81
CA ARG A 53 -14.31 -16.84 -4.75
C ARG A 53 -14.41 -17.41 -6.16
N ALA A 54 -13.94 -18.63 -6.30
CA ALA A 54 -14.03 -19.42 -7.49
C ALA A 54 -14.73 -20.70 -7.07
N GLY A 55 -15.60 -21.21 -7.94
CA GLY A 55 -15.91 -22.63 -7.93
C GLY A 55 -14.65 -23.45 -8.21
N GLU A 56 -14.83 -24.65 -8.74
CA GLU A 56 -13.72 -25.44 -9.27
C GLU A 56 -12.87 -24.60 -10.25
N GLY A 57 -11.56 -24.55 -10.03
CA GLY A 57 -10.59 -23.97 -10.98
C GLY A 57 -10.15 -22.52 -10.81
N GLY A 58 -10.53 -21.77 -9.77
CA GLY A 58 -10.07 -20.37 -9.70
C GLY A 58 -8.82 -20.07 -8.88
N ALA A 59 -8.42 -18.80 -8.98
CA ALA A 59 -7.08 -18.37 -8.59
C ALA A 59 -6.85 -18.42 -7.07
N VAL A 60 -5.94 -19.30 -6.67
CA VAL A 60 -5.39 -19.41 -5.32
C VAL A 60 -4.22 -18.44 -5.18
N LYS A 61 -4.09 -17.85 -3.97
CA LYS A 61 -2.93 -17.03 -3.59
C LYS A 61 -2.12 -17.73 -2.51
N PRO A 62 -0.78 -17.75 -2.62
CA PRO A 62 0.08 -18.31 -1.59
C PRO A 62 -0.05 -17.51 -0.28
N LEU A 63 0.25 -18.18 0.83
CA LEU A 63 0.28 -17.55 2.15
C LEU A 63 1.54 -16.71 2.30
N VAL A 64 1.40 -15.46 2.76
CA VAL A 64 2.52 -14.61 3.12
C VAL A 64 2.55 -14.44 4.64
N ARG A 65 3.66 -14.79 5.29
CA ARG A 65 3.89 -14.52 6.72
C ARG A 65 5.14 -13.69 6.88
N VAL A 66 5.09 -12.67 7.72
CA VAL A 66 6.25 -11.85 8.08
C VAL A 66 6.24 -11.71 9.59
N LYS A 67 7.35 -12.07 10.24
CA LYS A 67 7.55 -12.11 11.70
C LYS A 67 6.47 -12.97 12.37
N GLY A 68 6.22 -14.15 11.79
CA GLY A 68 5.15 -15.06 12.21
C GLY A 68 3.72 -14.60 11.90
N ARG A 69 3.49 -13.33 11.53
CA ARG A 69 2.16 -12.77 11.30
C ARG A 69 1.73 -12.99 9.85
N LYS A 70 0.54 -13.56 9.64
CA LYS A 70 -0.10 -13.62 8.32
C LYS A 70 -0.36 -12.21 7.79
N ILE A 71 0.14 -11.92 6.60
CA ILE A 71 -0.07 -10.67 5.87
C ILE A 71 -1.39 -10.74 5.12
N LEU A 72 -2.15 -9.64 5.17
CA LEU A 72 -3.45 -9.51 4.51
C LEU A 72 -3.39 -8.58 3.30
N TYR A 73 -2.53 -7.56 3.37
CA TYR A 73 -2.36 -6.59 2.29
C TYR A 73 -0.89 -6.38 1.98
N VAL A 74 -0.56 -6.25 0.70
CA VAL A 74 0.73 -5.79 0.22
C VAL A 74 0.57 -4.41 -0.39
N VAL A 75 1.24 -3.42 0.18
CA VAL A 75 1.43 -2.09 -0.43
C VAL A 75 2.75 -2.11 -1.18
N THR A 76 2.69 -1.92 -2.49
CA THR A 76 3.87 -1.78 -3.35
C THR A 76 4.06 -0.31 -3.72
N LEU A 77 5.14 0.29 -3.23
CA LEU A 77 5.62 1.62 -3.59
C LEU A 77 6.31 1.54 -4.95
N ARG A 78 5.91 2.39 -5.88
CA ARG A 78 6.40 2.40 -7.27
C ARG A 78 7.42 3.52 -7.47
N PRO A 79 8.20 3.50 -8.56
CA PRO A 79 9.24 4.50 -8.79
C PRO A 79 8.75 5.96 -8.73
N LEU A 80 7.54 6.26 -9.25
CA LEU A 80 6.96 7.61 -9.18
C LEU A 80 6.70 8.12 -7.74
N TRP A 81 6.48 7.21 -6.79
CA TRP A 81 6.35 7.58 -5.36
C TRP A 81 7.68 8.05 -4.78
N PHE A 82 8.79 7.44 -5.21
CA PHE A 82 10.12 7.82 -4.78
C PHE A 82 10.63 9.06 -5.50
N LEU A 83 10.44 9.14 -6.82
CA LEU A 83 11.14 10.09 -7.70
C LEU A 83 10.32 11.32 -8.11
N ALA A 84 8.99 11.27 -8.01
CA ALA A 84 8.09 12.26 -8.59
C ALA A 84 6.89 12.56 -7.67
N SER A 85 7.13 12.58 -6.35
CA SER A 85 6.10 12.88 -5.36
C SER A 85 6.63 13.85 -4.29
N THR A 86 5.84 14.86 -3.95
CA THR A 86 6.08 15.69 -2.76
C THR A 86 5.86 14.87 -1.48
N PRO A 87 6.29 15.35 -0.30
CA PRO A 87 6.07 14.64 0.96
C PRO A 87 4.58 14.41 1.23
N GLU A 88 3.74 15.42 0.97
CA GLU A 88 2.28 15.32 1.06
C GLU A 88 1.72 14.28 0.07
N GLU A 89 2.16 14.28 -1.19
CA GLU A 89 1.72 13.27 -2.18
C GLU A 89 2.11 11.85 -1.79
N ARG A 90 3.28 11.67 -1.16
CA ARG A 90 3.72 10.36 -0.65
C ARG A 90 2.78 9.84 0.43
N ILE A 91 2.47 10.66 1.42
CA ILE A 91 1.56 10.33 2.53
C ILE A 91 0.14 10.12 1.98
N GLY A 92 -0.33 11.04 1.15
CA GLY A 92 -1.64 10.98 0.50
C GLY A 92 -1.83 9.73 -0.35
N THR A 93 -0.78 9.27 -1.02
CA THR A 93 -0.80 7.98 -1.72
C THR A 93 -0.98 6.82 -0.75
N ILE A 94 -0.31 6.80 0.40
CA ILE A 94 -0.51 5.74 1.40
C ILE A 94 -1.96 5.77 1.94
N VAL A 95 -2.50 6.95 2.25
CA VAL A 95 -3.91 7.10 2.66
C VAL A 95 -4.85 6.58 1.58
N HIS A 96 -4.61 6.93 0.31
CA HIS A 96 -5.38 6.45 -0.84
C HIS A 96 -5.40 4.92 -0.90
N GLU A 97 -4.23 4.29 -0.79
CA GLU A 97 -4.10 2.84 -0.87
C GLU A 97 -4.75 2.14 0.33
N LEU A 98 -4.57 2.64 1.56
CA LEU A 98 -5.20 2.04 2.74
C LEU A 98 -6.73 2.16 2.70
N TYR A 99 -7.27 3.25 2.17
CA TYR A 99 -8.71 3.48 2.12
C TYR A 99 -9.44 2.47 1.21
N HIS A 100 -8.73 1.77 0.30
CA HIS A 100 -9.26 0.64 -0.48
C HIS A 100 -9.43 -0.65 0.33
N ALA A 101 -8.79 -0.80 1.50
CA ALA A 101 -8.94 -1.99 2.34
C ALA A 101 -10.40 -2.15 2.81
N SER A 102 -10.84 -3.39 3.03
CA SER A 102 -12.16 -3.66 3.59
C SER A 102 -12.24 -3.18 5.03
N ASN A 103 -13.41 -2.67 5.46
CA ASN A 103 -13.60 -2.20 6.84
C ASN A 103 -13.46 -3.35 7.87
N ARG A 104 -13.69 -4.61 7.45
CA ARG A 104 -13.44 -5.81 8.26
C ARG A 104 -11.96 -6.20 8.34
N PHE A 105 -11.12 -5.59 7.50
CA PHE A 105 -9.69 -5.82 7.39
C PHE A 105 -9.33 -7.31 7.22
N ASP A 106 -10.03 -7.98 6.31
CA ASP A 106 -10.01 -9.44 6.10
C ASP A 106 -9.14 -9.88 4.91
N GLY A 107 -8.36 -8.95 4.35
CA GLY A 107 -7.57 -9.19 3.15
C GLY A 107 -8.36 -9.00 1.85
N THR A 108 -9.61 -8.55 1.90
CA THR A 108 -10.36 -8.13 0.71
C THR A 108 -10.34 -6.61 0.50
N LEU A 109 -10.68 -6.15 -0.70
CA LEU A 109 -10.86 -4.71 -0.99
C LEU A 109 -12.32 -4.31 -0.83
N HIS A 110 -12.57 -3.09 -0.35
CA HIS A 110 -13.91 -2.56 -0.15
C HIS A 110 -14.67 -2.43 -1.48
N ARG A 111 -15.84 -3.07 -1.58
CA ARG A 111 -16.60 -3.19 -2.84
C ARG A 111 -17.03 -1.83 -3.41
N GLY A 112 -17.51 -0.92 -2.56
CA GLY A 112 -17.97 0.42 -2.94
C GLY A 112 -16.88 1.50 -3.00
N ARG A 113 -15.60 1.13 -2.90
CA ARG A 113 -14.46 2.07 -2.98
C ARG A 113 -13.55 1.78 -4.18
N ARG A 114 -13.88 0.75 -4.94
CA ARG A 114 -13.20 0.41 -6.18
C ARG A 114 -13.54 1.49 -7.22
N HIS A 115 -12.53 2.00 -7.93
CA HIS A 115 -12.72 3.03 -8.96
C HIS A 115 -13.69 2.61 -10.09
N SER A 116 -13.94 1.31 -10.26
CA SER A 116 -14.93 0.78 -11.22
C SER A 116 -16.39 0.94 -10.76
N ARG A 117 -16.65 1.28 -9.50
CA ARG A 117 -18.00 1.37 -8.90
C ARG A 117 -18.24 2.64 -8.10
N PHE A 118 -17.21 3.45 -7.87
CA PHE A 118 -17.30 4.68 -7.11
C PHE A 118 -16.66 5.82 -7.91
N PRO A 119 -17.34 6.97 -8.08
CA PRO A 119 -16.80 8.09 -8.84
C PRO A 119 -15.42 8.49 -8.31
N ARG A 120 -14.40 8.41 -9.16
CA ARG A 120 -13.00 8.68 -8.81
C ARG A 120 -12.82 10.06 -8.17
N ALA A 121 -13.59 11.05 -8.61
CA ALA A 121 -13.58 12.41 -8.05
C ALA A 121 -14.05 12.44 -6.58
N ARG A 122 -15.15 11.75 -6.25
CA ARG A 122 -15.67 11.65 -4.86
C ARG A 122 -14.69 10.88 -3.97
N TYR A 123 -14.09 9.81 -4.50
CA TYR A 123 -13.05 9.06 -3.79
C TYR A 123 -11.87 9.96 -3.42
N ASN A 124 -11.33 10.65 -4.41
CA ASN A 124 -10.19 11.54 -4.23
C ASN A 124 -10.52 12.71 -3.29
N ARG A 125 -11.74 13.25 -3.33
CA ARG A 125 -12.19 14.29 -2.39
C ARG A 125 -12.17 13.79 -0.96
N LYS A 126 -12.70 12.58 -0.70
CA LYS A 126 -12.67 11.99 0.66
C LYS A 126 -11.24 11.75 1.13
N VAL A 127 -10.38 11.14 0.31
CA VAL A 127 -8.98 10.92 0.66
C VAL A 127 -8.25 12.23 0.96
N ARG A 128 -8.47 13.29 0.18
CA ARG A 128 -7.89 14.61 0.44
C ARG A 128 -8.36 15.22 1.76
N ALA A 129 -9.64 15.06 2.10
CA ALA A 129 -10.16 15.54 3.38
C ALA A 129 -9.51 14.80 4.57
N LEU A 130 -9.37 13.47 4.48
CA LEU A 130 -8.68 12.67 5.50
C LEU A 130 -7.21 13.06 5.63
N LEU A 131 -6.52 13.26 4.51
CA LEU A 131 -5.12 13.66 4.49
C LEU A 131 -4.93 15.02 5.18
N ARG A 132 -5.73 16.03 4.82
CA ARG A 132 -5.63 17.36 5.44
C ARG A 132 -5.88 17.31 6.95
N ALA A 133 -6.94 16.62 7.37
CA ALA A 133 -7.27 16.46 8.78
C ALA A 133 -6.16 15.74 9.56
N TYR A 134 -5.51 14.74 8.94
CA TYR A 134 -4.38 14.04 9.54
C TYR A 134 -3.16 14.94 9.65
N LEU A 135 -2.73 15.59 8.56
CA LEU A 135 -1.51 16.40 8.52
C LEU A 135 -1.55 17.57 9.49
N ALA A 136 -2.72 18.15 9.75
CA ALA A 136 -2.91 19.22 10.74
C ALA A 136 -2.53 18.83 12.18
N ARG A 137 -2.41 17.53 12.48
CA ARG A 137 -2.14 16.99 13.82
C ARG A 137 -1.10 15.88 13.82
N ALA A 138 -0.41 15.67 12.70
CA ALA A 138 0.51 14.56 12.53
C ALA A 138 1.81 14.84 13.28
N PRO A 139 2.33 13.91 14.07
CA PRO A 139 3.61 14.09 14.74
C PRO A 139 4.74 14.26 13.71
N GLU A 140 5.63 15.23 13.92
CA GLU A 140 6.71 15.54 13.00
C GLU A 140 7.58 14.31 12.72
N GLU A 141 7.88 13.52 13.74
CA GLU A 141 8.72 12.33 13.63
C GLU A 141 8.08 11.18 12.83
N VAL A 142 6.78 11.28 12.53
CA VAL A 142 6.06 10.37 11.63
C VAL A 142 6.14 10.89 10.18
N VAL A 143 6.04 12.20 9.96
CA VAL A 143 5.93 12.81 8.62
C VAL A 143 7.28 13.24 8.03
N ALA A 144 8.24 13.67 8.85
CA ALA A 144 9.56 14.13 8.43
C ALA A 144 10.32 13.13 7.52
N PRO A 145 10.26 11.80 7.74
CA PRO A 145 10.92 10.84 6.85
C PRO A 145 10.46 10.91 5.39
N PHE A 146 9.24 11.43 5.12
CA PHE A 146 8.72 11.56 3.76
C PHE A 146 9.24 12.80 3.03
N ALA A 147 9.95 13.71 3.72
CA ALA A 147 10.61 14.88 3.14
C ALA A 147 12.05 14.60 2.67
N HIS A 148 12.66 13.51 3.15
CA HIS A 148 14.05 13.17 2.85
C HIS A 148 14.37 13.16 1.35
N GLN A 149 15.55 13.67 0.99
CA GLN A 149 16.11 13.62 -0.36
C GLN A 149 17.40 12.80 -0.31
N GLY A 150 17.55 11.82 -1.19
CA GLY A 150 18.73 10.95 -1.20
C GLY A 150 18.40 9.47 -1.26
N VAL A 151 19.36 8.63 -0.89
CA VAL A 151 19.21 7.17 -0.95
C VAL A 151 18.51 6.66 0.30
N VAL A 152 17.43 5.89 0.11
CA VAL A 152 16.68 5.25 1.18
C VAL A 152 16.68 3.74 1.03
N ARG A 153 16.73 3.04 2.16
CA ARG A 153 16.56 1.59 2.21
C ARG A 153 15.07 1.22 2.20
N ALA A 154 14.64 0.37 1.27
CA ALA A 154 13.29 -0.14 1.17
C ALA A 154 13.29 -1.66 1.00
N ARG A 155 12.32 -2.35 1.60
CA ARG A 155 12.12 -3.78 1.42
C ARG A 155 11.60 -4.04 0.00
N MET A 156 12.05 -5.10 -0.64
CA MET A 156 11.64 -5.53 -1.98
C MET A 156 11.38 -7.04 -1.98
N TRP A 157 10.71 -7.53 -3.01
CA TRP A 157 10.56 -8.97 -3.24
C TRP A 157 11.84 -9.51 -3.88
N LEU A 158 12.45 -10.52 -3.27
CA LEU A 158 13.43 -11.37 -3.95
C LEU A 158 12.69 -12.31 -4.92
N GLU A 159 11.65 -12.97 -4.40
CA GLU A 159 10.74 -13.83 -5.15
C GLU A 159 9.32 -13.30 -4.92
N ARG A 160 8.64 -12.85 -5.99
CA ARG A 160 7.30 -12.27 -5.85
C ARG A 160 6.24 -13.38 -5.88
N PRO A 161 5.29 -13.40 -4.92
CA PRO A 161 4.21 -14.37 -4.96
C PRO A 161 3.34 -14.22 -6.21
N GLY A 162 3.24 -15.29 -7.00
CA GLY A 162 2.30 -15.43 -8.11
C GLY A 162 0.93 -15.90 -7.65
N SER A 163 -0.10 -15.65 -8.45
CA SER A 163 -1.42 -16.30 -8.32
C SER A 163 -1.49 -17.45 -9.32
N PHE A 164 -2.10 -18.55 -8.92
CA PHE A 164 -2.17 -19.79 -9.71
C PHE A 164 -3.56 -20.40 -9.66
N ARG A 165 -3.94 -21.19 -10.66
CA ARG A 165 -5.17 -22.00 -10.59
C ARG A 165 -4.96 -23.19 -9.67
N ASP A 166 -6.04 -23.64 -9.04
CA ASP A 166 -5.98 -24.82 -8.17
C ASP A 166 -5.64 -26.07 -9.01
N GLY A 167 -4.79 -26.95 -8.49
CA GLY A 167 -4.28 -28.13 -9.22
C GLY A 167 -3.16 -27.87 -10.24
N GLU A 168 -3.01 -26.66 -10.78
CA GLU A 168 -2.00 -26.34 -11.82
C GLU A 168 -0.62 -25.91 -11.25
N TYR A 169 -0.47 -25.78 -9.92
CA TYR A 169 0.75 -25.18 -9.33
C TYR A 169 1.38 -26.02 -8.22
N SER A 170 2.61 -26.47 -8.50
CA SER A 170 3.52 -27.18 -7.59
C SER A 170 4.52 -26.27 -6.87
N GLY A 171 4.51 -24.97 -7.13
CA GLY A 171 5.49 -24.04 -6.56
C GLY A 171 5.21 -23.61 -5.12
N ARG A 172 5.96 -22.60 -4.66
CA ARG A 172 5.96 -22.15 -3.26
C ARG A 172 4.59 -21.68 -2.79
N ARG A 173 4.07 -22.30 -1.73
CA ARG A 173 2.78 -21.93 -1.09
C ARG A 173 2.92 -21.01 0.12
N LEU A 174 4.13 -20.87 0.68
CA LEU A 174 4.43 -20.00 1.83
C LEU A 174 5.62 -19.09 1.51
N TYR A 175 5.38 -17.78 1.57
CA TYR A 175 6.40 -16.74 1.42
C TYR A 175 6.67 -16.10 2.78
N THR A 176 7.95 -15.93 3.09
CA THR A 176 8.43 -15.36 4.34
C THR A 176 9.43 -14.24 4.07
N GLU A 177 10.08 -13.72 5.12
CA GLU A 177 11.21 -12.81 4.96
C GLU A 177 12.35 -13.38 4.13
N LYS A 178 12.46 -14.71 4.00
CA LYS A 178 13.45 -15.34 3.11
C LYS A 178 13.26 -14.96 1.64
N GLN A 179 12.06 -14.54 1.25
CA GLN A 179 11.75 -14.07 -0.11
C GLN A 179 11.73 -12.53 -0.21
N LEU A 180 12.31 -11.84 0.78
CA LEU A 180 12.39 -10.39 0.84
C LEU A 180 13.85 -9.99 1.02
N PHE A 181 14.22 -8.86 0.45
CA PHE A 181 15.51 -8.23 0.71
C PHE A 181 15.33 -6.74 0.91
N TYR A 182 16.39 -6.06 1.32
CA TYR A 182 16.42 -4.60 1.38
C TYR A 182 17.24 -4.05 0.22
N GLY A 183 16.58 -3.33 -0.69
CA GLY A 183 17.24 -2.59 -1.75
C GLY A 183 17.41 -1.11 -1.38
N LEU A 184 18.34 -0.46 -2.09
CA LEU A 184 18.52 0.99 -2.06
C LEU A 184 17.67 1.62 -3.18
N VAL A 185 16.98 2.71 -2.85
CA VAL A 185 16.16 3.45 -3.80
C VAL A 185 16.46 4.93 -3.64
N ARG A 186 16.65 5.65 -4.74
CA ARG A 186 16.77 7.11 -4.68
C ARG A 186 15.40 7.74 -4.47
N MET A 187 15.28 8.58 -3.45
CA MET A 187 14.10 9.39 -3.18
C MET A 187 14.39 10.85 -3.53
N ARG A 188 13.55 11.41 -4.40
CA ARG A 188 13.60 12.80 -4.85
C ARG A 188 12.18 13.34 -4.89
N SER A 189 11.95 14.49 -4.27
CA SER A 189 10.67 15.16 -4.42
C SER A 189 10.56 15.72 -5.82
N GLY A 190 9.42 15.46 -6.47
CA GLY A 190 9.12 16.11 -7.73
C GLY A 190 8.96 17.61 -7.50
N ALA A 191 9.40 18.43 -8.45
CA ALA A 191 8.99 19.83 -8.48
C ALA A 191 7.46 19.87 -8.49
N ARG A 192 6.86 20.73 -7.66
CA ARG A 192 5.43 21.01 -7.73
C ARG A 192 5.18 21.48 -9.17
N ARG A 193 4.48 20.70 -10.00
CA ARG A 193 4.01 21.22 -11.29
C ARG A 193 3.13 22.41 -10.94
N ARG A 194 3.62 23.63 -11.15
CA ARG A 194 2.75 24.81 -11.22
C ARG A 194 1.76 24.49 -12.34
N GLY A 195 0.52 24.14 -11.97
CA GLY A 195 -0.56 24.18 -12.96
C GLY A 195 -0.71 25.63 -13.42
N PRO A 196 -1.21 25.88 -14.64
CA PRO A 196 -1.50 27.24 -15.06
C PRO A 196 -2.41 27.88 -14.02
N SER A 197 -2.05 29.10 -13.60
CA SER A 197 -2.95 29.95 -12.83
C SER A 197 -4.22 30.07 -13.66
N ALA A 198 -5.35 29.62 -13.11
CA ALA A 198 -6.63 30.02 -13.66
C ALA A 198 -6.74 31.52 -13.41
N ALA A 199 -6.45 32.30 -14.47
CA ALA A 199 -6.92 33.66 -14.62
C ALA A 199 -8.38 33.59 -15.11
#